data_AF-A0A955JMH8-F1
#
_entry.id   AF-A0A955JMH8-F1
#
_cell.length_a   1.000
_cell.length_b   1.000
_cell.length_c   1.000
_cell.angle_alpha   90.00
_cell.angle_beta   90.00
_cell.angle_gamma   90.00
#
_symmetry.space_group_name_H-M   'P 1'
#
loop_
_entity.id
_entity.type
_entity.pdbx_description
1 polymer ?
#
loop_
_entity_poly.entity_id
_entity_poly.type
_entity_poly.pdbx_seq_one_letter_code
_entity_poly.pdbx_strand_id
1 'polypeptide(L)'
;MSKDLSSIRKNYAILSGVALGSAGLFFISQILAVLVLVIVLKLLGNSGGEIENLLEANSLVQLVLVTMVASLSVFLVLKILKYLHEKPKKFLLLENKPTLKNLKDIAITYAGYFLTLVVVVVIINIINATFFPNAPLIDTEQAQDLGVQGASGWGLVPVFLMLVVIPPIYEEIIFRGFLFNMLRKKGSLIVSGILTSVMFGAAHLEFNNLNWIAAIDTLIFSGF
;
A
#
# COMPACT_ATOMS: atom_id res chain seq x y z
N MET A 1 26.94 -21.49 18.21
CA MET A 1 25.66 -22.13 17.82
C MET A 1 25.38 -21.80 16.35
N SER A 2 25.94 -22.57 15.41
CA SER A 2 25.73 -22.34 13.98
C SER A 2 24.34 -22.83 13.60
N LYS A 3 23.45 -21.93 13.18
CA LYS A 3 22.21 -22.34 12.51
C LYS A 3 22.61 -23.07 11.22
N ASP A 4 22.09 -24.28 11.02
CA ASP A 4 22.31 -25.06 9.81
C ASP A 4 21.93 -24.24 8.56
N LEU A 5 22.85 -24.11 7.61
CA LEU A 5 22.67 -23.36 6.36
C LEU A 5 21.45 -23.83 5.56
N SER A 6 21.08 -25.11 5.68
CA SER A 6 19.88 -25.67 5.03
C SER A 6 18.59 -25.05 5.60
N SER A 7 18.53 -24.88 6.92
CA SER A 7 17.39 -24.27 7.64
C SER A 7 17.26 -22.79 7.31
N ILE A 8 18.39 -22.10 7.15
CA ILE A 8 18.46 -20.70 6.77
C ILE A 8 17.89 -20.51 5.36
N ARG A 9 18.36 -21.30 4.39
CA ARG A 9 17.90 -21.24 2.99
C ARG A 9 16.39 -21.51 2.86
N LYS A 10 15.87 -22.50 3.61
CA LYS A 10 14.44 -22.81 3.63
C LYS A 10 13.60 -21.65 4.14
N ASN A 11 14.07 -20.96 5.19
CA ASN A 11 13.37 -19.80 5.74
C ASN A 11 13.32 -18.64 4.74
N TYR A 12 14.42 -18.33 4.04
CA TYR A 12 14.42 -17.29 3.02
C TYR A 12 13.48 -17.60 1.85
N ALA A 13 13.41 -18.85 1.39
CA ALA A 13 12.48 -19.26 0.33
C ALA A 13 11.01 -19.10 0.75
N ILE A 14 10.69 -19.34 2.03
CA ILE A 14 9.34 -19.12 2.55
C ILE A 14 9.03 -17.62 2.63
N LEU A 15 9.98 -16.80 3.12
CA LEU A 15 9.81 -15.36 3.21
C LEU A 15 9.59 -14.72 1.83
N SER A 16 10.39 -15.10 0.83
CA SER A 16 10.21 -14.61 -0.55
C SER A 16 8.90 -15.10 -1.15
N GLY A 17 8.50 -16.35 -0.90
CA GLY A 17 7.20 -16.87 -1.33
C GLY A 17 6.01 -16.10 -0.73
N VAL A 18 6.10 -15.70 0.54
CA VAL A 18 5.07 -14.88 1.20
C VAL A 18 5.00 -13.48 0.60
N ALA A 19 6.16 -12.84 0.38
CA ALA A 19 6.24 -11.51 -0.24
C ALA A 19 5.65 -11.53 -1.66
N LEU A 20 6.12 -12.44 -2.50
CA LEU A 20 5.63 -12.60 -3.88
C LEU A 20 4.16 -12.99 -3.93
N GLY A 21 3.70 -13.87 -3.04
CA GLY A 21 2.29 -14.25 -2.95
C GLY A 21 1.39 -13.07 -2.57
N SER A 22 1.85 -12.19 -1.69
CA SER A 22 1.11 -10.99 -1.29
C SER A 22 1.04 -9.96 -2.41
N ALA A 23 2.16 -9.74 -3.13
CA ALA A 23 2.16 -8.91 -4.34
C ALA A 23 1.24 -9.49 -5.42
N GLY A 24 1.30 -10.80 -5.65
CA GLY A 24 0.43 -11.50 -6.60
C GLY A 24 -1.06 -11.33 -6.26
N LEU A 25 -1.43 -11.43 -4.97
CA LEU A 25 -2.80 -11.22 -4.51
C LEU A 25 -3.31 -9.81 -4.85
N PHE A 26 -2.47 -8.80 -4.66
CA PHE A 26 -2.81 -7.41 -5.00
C PHE A 26 -3.09 -7.24 -6.50
N PHE A 27 -2.16 -7.67 -7.36
CA PHE A 27 -2.32 -7.56 -8.81
C PHE A 27 -3.50 -8.38 -9.35
N ILE A 28 -3.71 -9.59 -8.82
CA ILE A 28 -4.87 -10.40 -9.18
C ILE A 28 -6.17 -9.66 -8.83
N SER A 29 -6.22 -9.03 -7.66
CA SER A 29 -7.42 -8.29 -7.22
C SER A 29 -7.68 -7.06 -8.10
N GLN A 30 -6.63 -6.35 -8.50
CA GLN A 30 -6.74 -5.24 -9.46
C GLN A 30 -7.29 -5.70 -10.81
N ILE A 31 -6.66 -6.72 -11.42
CA ILE A 31 -7.05 -7.23 -12.73
C ILE A 31 -8.50 -7.71 -12.70
N LEU A 32 -8.87 -8.51 -11.70
CA LEU A 32 -10.24 -9.03 -11.59
C LEU A 32 -11.27 -7.92 -11.36
N ALA A 33 -10.96 -6.93 -10.51
CA ALA A 33 -11.87 -5.81 -10.27
C ALA A 33 -12.10 -4.97 -11.54
N VAL A 34 -11.03 -4.63 -12.25
CA VAL A 34 -11.12 -3.88 -13.52
C VAL A 34 -11.90 -4.68 -14.56
N LEU A 35 -11.60 -5.96 -14.73
CA LEU A 35 -12.32 -6.82 -15.69
C LEU A 35 -13.82 -6.89 -15.39
N VAL A 36 -14.20 -7.11 -14.14
CA VAL A 36 -15.61 -7.15 -13.74
C VAL A 36 -16.28 -5.80 -13.99
N LEU A 37 -15.63 -4.69 -13.61
CA LEU A 37 -16.20 -3.35 -13.78
C LEU A 37 -16.38 -3.00 -15.26
N VAL A 38 -15.39 -3.29 -16.11
CA VAL A 38 -15.45 -3.07 -17.56
C VAL A 38 -16.58 -3.90 -18.19
N ILE A 39 -16.74 -5.16 -17.80
CA ILE A 39 -17.84 -6.01 -18.28
C ILE A 39 -19.19 -5.40 -17.88
N VAL A 40 -19.35 -4.98 -16.63
CA VAL A 40 -20.59 -4.35 -16.16
C VAL A 40 -20.90 -3.08 -16.95
N LEU A 41 -19.93 -2.17 -17.11
CA LEU A 41 -20.13 -0.92 -17.86
C LEU A 41 -20.47 -1.18 -19.33
N LYS A 42 -19.86 -2.19 -19.95
CA LYS A 42 -20.18 -2.61 -21.31
C LYS A 42 -21.59 -3.18 -21.43
N LEU A 43 -22.04 -3.98 -20.47
CA LEU A 43 -23.41 -4.51 -20.41
C LEU A 43 -24.45 -3.40 -20.20
N LEU A 44 -24.07 -2.29 -19.56
CA LEU A 44 -24.88 -1.09 -19.44
C LEU A 44 -24.92 -0.23 -20.73
N GLY A 45 -24.27 -0.68 -21.80
CA GLY A 45 -24.33 -0.06 -23.12
C GLY A 45 -23.23 0.95 -23.42
N ASN A 46 -22.24 1.12 -22.53
CA ASN A 46 -21.13 2.05 -22.78
C ASN A 46 -20.17 1.49 -23.84
N SER A 47 -19.72 2.36 -24.74
CA SER A 47 -18.66 2.09 -25.70
C SER A 47 -17.28 2.06 -25.05
N GLY A 48 -16.25 1.58 -25.76
CA GLY A 48 -14.89 1.50 -25.22
C GLY A 48 -14.32 2.84 -24.74
N GLY A 49 -14.48 3.90 -25.54
CA GLY A 49 -14.00 5.25 -25.18
C GLY A 49 -14.79 5.88 -24.04
N GLU A 50 -16.09 5.59 -23.91
CA GLU A 50 -16.88 6.05 -22.77
C GLU A 50 -16.44 5.37 -21.47
N ILE A 51 -16.13 4.07 -21.51
CA ILE A 51 -15.62 3.33 -20.34
C ILE A 51 -14.28 3.90 -19.88
N GLU A 52 -13.37 4.19 -20.80
CA GLU A 52 -12.08 4.81 -20.51
C GLU A 52 -12.26 6.17 -19.82
N ASN A 53 -13.08 7.05 -20.40
CA ASN A 53 -13.40 8.35 -19.80
C ASN A 53 -14.08 8.23 -18.42
N LEU A 54 -14.95 7.23 -18.22
CA LEU A 54 -15.55 6.97 -16.91
C LEU A 54 -14.51 6.52 -15.88
N LEU A 55 -13.54 5.71 -16.25
CA LEU A 55 -12.48 5.26 -15.35
C LEU A 55 -11.51 6.38 -14.97
N GLU A 56 -11.25 7.33 -15.88
CA GLU A 56 -10.28 8.41 -15.68
C GLU A 56 -10.88 9.68 -15.06
N ALA A 57 -12.12 10.02 -15.39
CA ALA A 57 -12.71 11.32 -15.03
C ALA A 57 -13.91 11.22 -14.06
N ASN A 58 -14.44 10.03 -13.78
CA ASN A 58 -15.59 9.87 -12.89
C ASN A 58 -15.18 9.33 -11.51
N SER A 59 -15.15 10.22 -10.51
CA SER A 59 -14.74 9.88 -9.15
C SER A 59 -15.62 8.83 -8.45
N LEU A 60 -16.89 8.67 -8.84
CA LEU A 60 -17.74 7.60 -8.31
C LEU A 60 -17.34 6.24 -8.88
N VAL A 61 -17.04 6.17 -10.18
CA VAL A 61 -16.56 4.94 -10.83
C VAL A 61 -15.20 4.55 -10.26
N GLN A 62 -14.31 5.51 -10.04
CA GLN A 62 -13.02 5.29 -9.38
C GLN A 62 -13.18 4.79 -7.95
N LEU A 63 -14.07 5.39 -7.14
CA LEU A 63 -14.39 4.91 -5.80
C LEU A 63 -14.91 3.47 -5.82
N VAL A 64 -15.79 3.14 -6.77
CA VAL A 64 -16.29 1.76 -6.95
C VAL A 64 -15.12 0.83 -7.26
N LEU A 65 -14.25 1.19 -8.19
CA LEU A 65 -13.09 0.38 -8.56
C LEU A 65 -12.16 0.13 -7.35
N VAL A 66 -11.75 1.19 -6.65
CA VAL A 66 -10.88 1.09 -5.46
C VAL A 66 -11.54 0.22 -4.38
N THR A 67 -12.83 0.39 -4.15
CA THR A 67 -13.60 -0.42 -3.19
C THR A 67 -13.66 -1.89 -3.62
N MET A 68 -13.85 -2.17 -4.91
CA MET A 68 -13.82 -3.54 -5.45
C MET A 68 -12.46 -4.20 -5.25
N VAL A 69 -11.37 -3.48 -5.56
CA VAL A 69 -10.00 -3.97 -5.35
C VAL A 69 -9.76 -4.28 -3.88
N ALA A 70 -10.06 -3.33 -2.99
CA ALA A 70 -9.87 -3.50 -1.54
C ALA A 70 -10.69 -4.69 -1.01
N SER A 71 -11.96 -4.78 -1.40
CA SER A 71 -12.86 -5.86 -0.94
C SER A 71 -12.41 -7.23 -1.44
N LEU A 72 -12.00 -7.33 -2.70
CA LEU A 72 -11.53 -8.58 -3.29
C LEU A 72 -10.20 -9.04 -2.66
N SER A 73 -9.25 -8.12 -2.47
CA SER A 73 -7.99 -8.41 -1.79
C SER A 73 -8.23 -8.91 -0.37
N VAL A 74 -9.07 -8.21 0.42
CA VAL A 74 -9.42 -8.64 1.78
C VAL A 74 -10.11 -10.00 1.76
N PHE A 75 -11.05 -10.22 0.84
CA PHE A 75 -11.72 -11.51 0.68
C PHE A 75 -10.73 -12.66 0.41
N LEU A 76 -9.78 -12.46 -0.51
CA LEU A 76 -8.74 -13.45 -0.81
C LEU A 76 -7.83 -13.71 0.41
N VAL A 77 -7.43 -12.67 1.14
CA VAL A 77 -6.70 -12.81 2.40
C VAL A 77 -7.49 -13.65 3.41
N LEU A 78 -8.78 -13.36 3.60
CA LEU A 78 -9.63 -14.13 4.52
C LEU A 78 -9.74 -15.61 4.10
N LYS A 79 -9.82 -15.90 2.80
CA LYS A 79 -9.79 -17.28 2.28
C LYS A 79 -8.46 -17.97 2.57
N ILE A 80 -7.34 -17.29 2.36
CA ILE A 80 -6.01 -17.81 2.68
C ILE A 80 -5.90 -18.09 4.18
N LEU A 81 -6.30 -17.16 5.05
CA LEU A 81 -6.26 -17.35 6.49
C LEU A 81 -7.12 -18.53 6.94
N LYS A 82 -8.31 -18.70 6.36
CA LYS A 82 -9.17 -19.87 6.61
C LYS A 82 -8.50 -21.17 6.17
N TYR A 83 -7.87 -21.19 4.99
CA TYR A 83 -7.12 -22.35 4.50
C TYR A 83 -5.92 -22.68 5.39
N LEU A 84 -5.26 -21.66 5.94
CA LEU A 84 -4.16 -21.81 6.90
C LEU A 84 -4.62 -22.06 8.35
N HIS A 85 -5.93 -22.22 8.58
CA HIS A 85 -6.55 -22.39 9.90
C HIS A 85 -6.24 -21.28 10.91
N GLU A 86 -5.95 -20.06 10.43
CA GLU A 86 -5.70 -18.89 11.26
C GLU A 86 -7.02 -18.20 11.64
N LYS A 87 -7.05 -17.59 12.83
CA LYS A 87 -8.21 -16.80 13.29
C LYS A 87 -8.13 -15.37 12.73
N PRO A 88 -8.96 -14.95 11.75
CA PRO A 88 -8.69 -13.74 11.00
C PRO A 88 -8.68 -12.45 11.83
N LYS A 89 -9.60 -12.30 12.80
CA LYS A 89 -9.66 -11.09 13.64
C LYS A 89 -8.38 -10.84 14.42
N LYS A 90 -7.82 -11.91 15.01
CA LYS A 90 -6.57 -11.85 15.76
C LYS A 90 -5.37 -11.71 14.83
N PHE A 91 -5.37 -12.49 13.74
CA PHE A 91 -4.26 -12.49 12.79
C PHE A 91 -4.09 -11.14 12.08
N LEU A 92 -5.19 -10.46 11.75
CA LEU A 92 -5.19 -9.16 11.08
C LEU A 92 -5.18 -7.99 12.07
N LEU A 93 -4.99 -8.24 13.38
CA LEU A 93 -4.95 -7.22 14.44
C LEU A 93 -6.25 -6.39 14.60
N LEU A 94 -7.37 -6.87 14.06
CA LEU A 94 -8.67 -6.19 14.08
C LEU A 94 -9.37 -6.20 15.45
N GLU A 95 -8.79 -6.86 16.45
CA GLU A 95 -9.30 -6.87 17.83
C GLU A 95 -8.97 -5.57 18.59
N ASN A 96 -7.92 -4.87 18.19
CA ASN A 96 -7.48 -3.62 18.80
C ASN A 96 -8.30 -2.46 18.24
N LYS A 97 -9.21 -1.93 19.05
CA LYS A 97 -9.99 -0.75 18.65
C LYS A 97 -9.17 0.52 18.83
N PRO A 98 -9.27 1.50 17.91
CA PRO A 98 -8.69 2.82 18.15
C PRO A 98 -9.34 3.42 19.40
N THR A 99 -8.52 3.89 20.33
CA THR A 99 -8.99 4.54 21.56
C THR A 99 -8.41 5.94 21.67
N LEU A 100 -9.22 6.91 22.10
CA LEU A 100 -8.78 8.29 22.31
C LEU A 100 -7.71 8.42 23.40
N LYS A 101 -7.52 7.38 24.21
CA LYS A 101 -6.46 7.34 25.23
C LYS A 101 -5.06 7.31 24.62
N ASN A 102 -4.94 6.85 23.38
CA ASN A 102 -3.67 6.74 22.67
C ASN A 102 -3.33 8.00 21.87
N LEU A 103 -4.09 9.11 21.98
CA LEU A 103 -3.84 10.33 21.22
C LEU A 103 -2.43 10.89 21.44
N LYS A 104 -1.89 10.76 22.66
CA LYS A 104 -0.52 11.16 22.97
C LYS A 104 0.50 10.31 22.19
N ASP A 105 0.32 8.99 22.19
CA ASP A 105 1.22 8.07 21.50
C ASP A 105 1.16 8.30 19.99
N ILE A 106 -0.05 8.48 19.44
CA ILE A 106 -0.26 8.87 18.04
C ILE A 106 0.50 10.16 17.72
N ALA A 107 0.35 11.21 18.53
CA ALA A 107 1.03 12.49 18.30
C ALA A 107 2.57 12.34 18.33
N ILE A 108 3.11 11.57 19.28
CA ILE A 108 4.55 11.31 19.39
C ILE A 108 5.04 10.51 18.17
N THR A 109 4.32 9.48 17.77
CA THR A 109 4.65 8.66 16.59
C THR A 109 4.67 9.50 15.33
N TYR A 110 3.64 10.32 15.09
CA TYR A 110 3.60 11.23 13.94
C TYR A 110 4.72 12.27 13.99
N ALA A 111 5.01 12.84 15.16
CA ALA A 111 6.13 13.79 15.30
C ALA A 111 7.48 13.13 14.97
N GLY A 112 7.71 11.89 15.43
CA GLY A 112 8.91 11.12 15.11
C GLY A 112 9.02 10.79 13.62
N TYR A 113 7.90 10.41 13.00
CA TYR A 113 7.82 10.18 11.56
C TYR A 113 8.15 11.45 10.76
N PHE A 114 7.48 12.58 11.02
CA PHE A 114 7.73 13.84 10.31
C PHE A 114 9.16 14.34 10.50
N LEU A 115 9.73 14.23 11.71
CA LEU A 115 11.12 14.60 11.94
C LEU A 115 12.07 13.75 11.10
N THR A 116 11.81 12.44 11.02
CA THR A 116 12.60 11.51 10.21
C THR A 116 12.48 11.82 8.73
N LEU A 117 11.27 12.11 8.25
CA LEU A 117 11.01 12.50 6.87
C LEU A 117 11.77 13.78 6.51
N VAL A 118 11.72 14.82 7.35
CA VAL A 118 12.47 16.07 7.14
C VAL A 118 13.97 15.81 7.05
N VAL A 119 14.53 15.00 7.96
CA VAL A 119 15.95 14.63 7.93
C VAL A 119 16.31 13.92 6.63
N VAL A 120 15.49 12.96 6.19
CA VAL A 120 15.72 12.21 4.93
C VAL A 120 15.64 13.14 3.71
N VAL A 121 14.64 14.01 3.63
CA VAL A 121 14.50 14.99 2.54
C VAL A 121 15.70 15.94 2.49
N VAL A 122 16.16 16.43 3.64
CA VAL A 122 17.37 17.28 3.71
C VAL A 122 18.59 16.51 3.20
N ILE A 123 18.78 15.25 3.61
CA ILE A 123 19.89 14.41 3.13
C ILE A 123 19.81 14.20 1.61
N ILE A 124 18.62 13.90 1.07
CA ILE A 124 18.41 13.73 -0.37
C ILE A 124 18.78 15.02 -1.11
N ASN A 125 18.34 16.18 -0.62
CA ASN A 125 18.63 17.47 -1.24
C ASN A 125 20.13 17.82 -1.17
N ILE A 126 20.82 17.49 -0.07
CA ILE A 126 22.28 17.61 0.03
C ILE A 126 22.98 16.71 -1.00
N ILE A 127 22.53 15.46 -1.14
CA ILE A 127 23.07 14.51 -2.12
C ILE A 127 22.86 15.03 -3.54
N ASN A 128 21.65 15.50 -3.86
CA ASN A 128 21.32 16.09 -5.16
C ASN A 128 22.23 17.28 -5.47
N ALA A 129 22.36 18.22 -4.54
CA ALA A 129 23.20 19.41 -4.73
C ALA A 129 24.70 19.08 -4.87
N THR A 130 25.18 18.04 -4.16
CA THR A 130 26.62 17.70 -4.12
C THR A 130 27.04 16.81 -5.28
N PHE A 131 26.23 15.82 -5.64
CA PHE A 131 26.59 14.77 -6.59
C PHE A 131 25.80 14.82 -7.91
N PHE A 132 24.63 15.47 -7.92
CA PHE A 132 23.71 15.50 -9.06
C PHE A 132 23.19 16.92 -9.40
N PRO A 133 24.05 17.94 -9.53
CA PRO A 133 23.63 19.35 -9.58
C PRO A 133 22.80 19.74 -10.81
N ASN A 134 22.89 18.98 -11.91
CA ASN A 134 22.21 19.29 -13.17
C ASN A 134 20.96 18.43 -13.43
N ALA A 135 20.77 17.35 -12.65
CA ALA A 135 19.64 16.43 -12.79
C ALA A 135 19.49 15.66 -11.48
N PRO A 136 18.52 16.02 -10.60
CA PRO A 136 18.40 15.39 -9.29
C PRO A 136 18.18 13.88 -9.42
N LEU A 137 18.77 13.10 -8.51
CA LEU A 137 18.58 11.66 -8.45
C LEU A 137 17.14 11.32 -8.04
N ILE A 138 16.62 12.06 -7.06
CA ILE A 138 15.24 11.99 -6.58
C ILE A 138 14.72 13.42 -6.54
N ASP A 139 13.65 13.70 -7.27
CA ASP A 139 12.95 14.98 -7.18
C ASP A 139 12.07 14.99 -5.92
N THR A 140 12.43 15.83 -4.95
CA THR A 140 11.69 15.95 -3.68
C THR A 140 10.46 16.85 -3.79
N GLU A 141 10.31 17.57 -4.91
CA GLU A 141 9.16 18.43 -5.21
C GLU A 141 8.18 17.78 -6.20
N GLN A 142 8.44 16.55 -6.63
CA GLN A 142 7.58 15.80 -7.54
C GLN A 142 6.17 15.66 -6.94
N ALA A 143 5.19 16.28 -7.60
CA ALA A 143 3.78 16.14 -7.23
C ALA A 143 3.30 14.71 -7.49
N GLN A 144 2.51 14.18 -6.56
CA GLN A 144 1.87 12.88 -6.71
C GLN A 144 0.67 12.97 -7.65
N ASP A 145 0.60 12.05 -8.62
CA ASP A 145 -0.60 11.89 -9.42
C ASP A 145 -1.66 11.14 -8.61
N LEU A 146 -2.70 11.86 -8.20
CA LEU A 146 -3.82 11.29 -7.44
C LEU A 146 -4.76 10.46 -8.33
N GLY A 147 -4.60 10.51 -9.67
CA GLY A 147 -5.48 9.85 -10.62
C GLY A 147 -6.88 10.46 -10.67
N VAL A 148 -7.05 11.68 -10.16
CA VAL A 148 -8.34 12.39 -10.09
C VAL A 148 -8.23 13.74 -10.77
N GLN A 149 -9.09 13.97 -11.75
CA GLN A 149 -9.17 15.26 -12.45
C GLN A 149 -10.56 15.88 -12.29
N GLY A 150 -10.61 17.21 -12.12
CA GLY A 150 -11.86 17.98 -12.21
C GLY A 150 -12.86 17.82 -11.07
N ALA A 151 -12.55 17.06 -10.02
CA ALA A 151 -13.45 16.92 -8.86
C ALA A 151 -13.59 18.24 -8.10
N SER A 152 -14.84 18.67 -7.88
CA SER A 152 -15.17 19.88 -7.11
C SER A 152 -16.51 19.73 -6.38
N GLY A 153 -16.74 20.56 -5.37
CA GLY A 153 -17.96 20.54 -4.56
C GLY A 153 -18.23 19.14 -3.98
N TRP A 154 -19.44 18.62 -4.20
CA TRP A 154 -19.82 17.28 -3.75
C TRP A 154 -19.04 16.14 -4.42
N GLY A 155 -18.42 16.39 -5.58
CA GLY A 155 -17.54 15.42 -6.24
C GLY A 155 -16.26 15.11 -5.45
N LEU A 156 -15.92 15.91 -4.43
CA LEU A 156 -14.80 15.65 -3.51
C LEU A 156 -15.10 14.57 -2.47
N VAL A 157 -16.38 14.27 -2.19
CA VAL A 157 -16.74 13.21 -1.24
C VAL A 157 -16.23 11.84 -1.68
N PRO A 158 -16.49 11.36 -2.92
CA PRO A 158 -15.94 10.08 -3.35
C PRO A 158 -14.41 10.09 -3.43
N VAL A 159 -13.80 11.24 -3.78
CA VAL A 159 -12.33 11.40 -3.78
C VAL A 159 -11.76 11.23 -2.38
N PHE A 160 -12.36 11.88 -1.39
CA PHE A 160 -11.97 11.73 0.01
C PHE A 160 -12.10 10.28 0.48
N LEU A 161 -13.20 9.60 0.14
CA LEU A 161 -13.40 8.20 0.52
C LEU A 161 -12.33 7.29 -0.10
N MET A 162 -12.04 7.45 -1.40
CA MET A 162 -11.12 6.57 -2.10
C MET A 162 -9.64 6.87 -1.87
N LEU A 163 -9.28 8.05 -1.36
CA LEU A 163 -7.88 8.40 -1.05
C LEU A 163 -7.57 8.39 0.45
N VAL A 164 -8.52 8.78 1.31
CA VAL A 164 -8.27 9.02 2.74
C VAL A 164 -8.87 7.95 3.64
N VAL A 165 -9.94 7.27 3.21
CA VAL A 165 -10.66 6.31 4.07
C VAL A 165 -10.37 4.87 3.67
N ILE A 166 -10.66 4.52 2.42
CA ILE A 166 -10.57 3.13 1.95
C ILE A 166 -9.10 2.64 1.92
N PRO A 167 -8.13 3.36 1.34
CA PRO A 167 -6.76 2.87 1.26
C PRO A 167 -6.12 2.65 2.64
N PRO A 168 -6.17 3.57 3.62
CA PRO A 168 -5.52 3.31 4.91
C PRO A 168 -6.07 2.09 5.66
N ILE A 169 -7.38 1.83 5.57
CA ILE A 169 -7.99 0.63 6.16
C ILE A 169 -7.49 -0.64 5.44
N TYR A 170 -7.49 -0.58 4.11
CA TYR A 170 -7.04 -1.67 3.26
C TYR A 170 -5.55 -1.98 3.48
N GLU A 171 -4.70 -0.96 3.52
CA GLU A 171 -3.26 -1.04 3.72
C GLU A 171 -2.91 -1.64 5.07
N GLU A 172 -3.59 -1.22 6.14
CA GLU A 172 -3.38 -1.79 7.48
C GLU A 172 -3.70 -3.29 7.49
N ILE A 173 -4.78 -3.72 6.83
CA ILE A 173 -5.15 -5.14 6.74
C ILE A 173 -4.13 -5.94 5.93
N ILE A 174 -3.70 -5.44 4.77
CA ILE A 174 -2.81 -6.18 3.88
C ILE A 174 -1.36 -6.16 4.35
N PHE A 175 -0.81 -5.00 4.67
CA PHE A 175 0.61 -4.85 5.01
C PHE A 175 0.88 -5.23 6.47
N ARG A 176 0.25 -4.56 7.43
CA ARG A 176 0.52 -4.81 8.87
C ARG A 176 -0.21 -6.05 9.40
N GLY A 177 -1.44 -6.27 8.94
CA GLY A 177 -2.26 -7.41 9.34
C GLY A 177 -1.79 -8.72 8.70
N PHE A 178 -1.76 -8.79 7.37
CA PHE A 178 -1.49 -10.05 6.66
C PHE A 178 0.00 -10.28 6.38
N LEU A 179 0.64 -9.42 5.58
CA LEU A 179 2.01 -9.60 5.10
C LEU A 179 3.00 -9.66 6.26
N PHE A 180 2.99 -8.67 7.15
CA PHE A 180 3.89 -8.63 8.30
C PHE A 180 3.74 -9.86 9.20
N ASN A 181 2.51 -10.22 9.59
CA ASN A 181 2.30 -11.38 10.46
C ASN A 181 2.65 -12.70 9.77
N MET A 182 2.45 -12.81 8.46
CA MET A 182 2.88 -13.98 7.69
C MET A 182 4.41 -14.10 7.65
N LEU A 183 5.12 -12.99 7.42
CA LEU A 183 6.58 -12.93 7.49
C LEU A 183 7.07 -13.26 8.91
N ARG A 184 6.41 -12.76 9.96
CA ARG A 184 6.76 -13.00 11.37
C ARG A 184 6.66 -14.45 11.80
N LYS A 185 5.93 -15.31 11.08
CA LYS A 185 5.92 -16.76 11.37
C LYS A 185 7.30 -17.41 11.22
N LYS A 186 8.19 -16.85 10.39
CA LYS A 186 9.51 -17.42 10.06
C LYS A 186 10.66 -16.42 10.11
N GLY A 187 10.40 -15.13 9.93
CA GLY A 187 11.38 -14.04 9.98
C GLY A 187 11.51 -13.44 11.38
N SER A 188 12.58 -12.70 11.64
CA SER A 188 12.70 -11.88 12.86
C SER A 188 11.80 -10.65 12.76
N LEU A 189 11.60 -9.95 13.88
CA LEU A 189 10.87 -8.68 13.92
C LEU A 189 11.43 -7.68 12.89
N ILE A 190 12.75 -7.45 12.93
CA ILE A 190 13.45 -6.48 12.08
C ILE A 190 13.31 -6.86 10.60
N VAL A 191 13.59 -8.11 10.23
CA VAL A 191 13.51 -8.55 8.83
C VAL A 191 12.09 -8.46 8.29
N SER A 192 11.09 -8.84 9.10
CA SER A 192 9.68 -8.78 8.69
C SER A 192 9.21 -7.34 8.53
N GLY A 193 9.65 -6.45 9.44
CA GLY A 193 9.39 -5.01 9.35
C GLY A 193 9.97 -4.42 8.07
N ILE A 194 11.28 -4.60 7.84
CA ILE A 194 11.96 -4.09 6.64
C ILE A 194 11.29 -4.58 5.35
N LEU A 195 11.01 -5.89 5.24
CA LEU A 195 10.37 -6.43 4.05
C LEU A 195 8.97 -5.87 3.83
N THR A 196 8.19 -5.69 4.90
CA THR A 196 6.86 -5.08 4.81
C THR A 196 6.95 -3.63 4.36
N SER A 197 7.86 -2.84 4.95
CA SER A 197 8.05 -1.42 4.63
C SER A 197 8.56 -1.20 3.22
N VAL A 198 9.51 -2.02 2.75
CA VAL A 198 10.00 -1.98 1.36
C VAL A 198 8.89 -2.32 0.38
N MET A 199 8.10 -3.35 0.67
CA MET A 199 6.96 -3.70 -0.19
C MET A 199 5.87 -2.62 -0.20
N PHE A 200 5.62 -1.98 0.94
CA PHE A 200 4.63 -0.92 1.05
C PHE A 200 5.04 0.33 0.28
N GLY A 201 6.30 0.77 0.43
CA GLY A 201 6.86 1.86 -0.37
C GLY A 201 6.89 1.54 -1.86
N ALA A 202 7.30 0.33 -2.25
CA ALA A 202 7.32 -0.08 -3.65
C ALA A 202 5.91 -0.08 -4.30
N ALA A 203 4.86 -0.36 -3.53
CA ALA A 203 3.48 -0.30 -4.01
C ALA A 203 2.99 1.13 -4.31
N HIS A 204 3.71 2.15 -3.84
CA HIS A 204 3.41 3.57 -4.06
C HIS A 204 4.23 4.20 -5.20
N LEU A 205 5.06 3.41 -5.89
CA LEU A 205 5.71 3.87 -7.10
C LEU A 205 4.67 4.00 -8.23
N GLU A 206 4.53 5.20 -8.77
CA GLU A 206 3.71 5.46 -9.96
C GLU A 206 4.34 4.79 -11.20
N PHE A 207 3.55 4.02 -11.96
CA PHE A 207 4.07 3.22 -13.09
C PHE A 207 4.64 4.08 -14.25
N ASN A 208 4.06 5.26 -14.50
CA ASN A 208 4.46 6.10 -15.64
C ASN A 208 5.54 7.12 -15.27
N ASN A 209 5.57 7.58 -14.02
CA ASN A 209 6.52 8.57 -13.54
C ASN A 209 6.96 8.19 -12.13
N LEU A 210 7.96 7.31 -12.01
CA LEU A 210 8.39 6.70 -10.74
C LEU A 210 8.59 7.76 -9.64
N ASN A 211 7.58 7.92 -8.79
CA ASN A 211 7.55 8.89 -7.71
C ASN A 211 8.32 8.33 -6.51
N TRP A 212 9.64 8.45 -6.57
CA TRP A 212 10.53 7.91 -5.54
C TRP A 212 10.34 8.58 -4.19
N ILE A 213 9.95 9.85 -4.16
CA ILE A 213 9.71 10.54 -2.88
C ILE A 213 8.47 9.98 -2.19
N ALA A 214 7.39 9.69 -2.91
CA ALA A 214 6.20 9.02 -2.35
C ALA A 214 6.51 7.61 -1.82
N ALA A 215 7.35 6.84 -2.53
CA ALA A 215 7.76 5.52 -2.10
C ALA A 215 8.63 5.56 -0.82
N ILE A 216 9.57 6.51 -0.73
CA ILE A 216 10.42 6.72 0.45
C ILE A 216 9.58 7.18 1.64
N ASP A 217 8.68 8.13 1.44
CA ASP A 217 7.78 8.62 2.48
C ASP A 217 6.97 7.47 3.10
N THR A 218 6.31 6.68 2.25
CA THR A 218 5.51 5.53 2.67
C THR A 218 6.35 4.45 3.37
N LEU A 219 7.57 4.20 2.88
CA LEU A 219 8.50 3.27 3.52
C LEU A 219 8.86 3.72 4.93
N ILE A 220 9.15 5.02 5.12
CA ILE A 220 9.46 5.58 6.44
C ILE A 220 8.22 5.49 7.34
N PHE A 221 7.06 5.92 6.86
CA PHE A 221 5.80 5.86 7.59
C PHE A 221 5.48 4.45 8.12
N SER A 222 5.78 3.42 7.32
CA SER A 222 5.62 2.02 7.73
C SER A 222 6.40 1.63 8.99
N GLY A 223 7.52 2.31 9.28
CA GLY A 223 8.40 2.00 10.40
C GLY A 223 7.93 2.58 11.75
N PHE A 224 6.93 3.46 11.71
CA PHE A 224 6.29 4.11 12.86
C PHE A 224 4.94 3.44 13.18
#